data_AF-A0A957U0I3-F1
#
_entry.id   AF-A0A957U0I3-F1
#
_cell.length_a   1.000
_cell.length_b   1.000
_cell.length_c   1.000
_cell.angle_alpha   90.00
_cell.angle_beta   90.00
_cell.angle_gamma   90.00
#
_symmetry.space_group_name_H-M   'P 1'
#
loop_
_entity.id
_entity.type
_entity.pdbx_description
1 polymer ?
#
loop_
_entity_poly.entity_id
_entity_poly.type
_entity_poly.pdbx_seq_one_letter_code
_entity_poly.pdbx_strand_id
1 'polypeptide(L)' 'AGNVSMTGMPAQEESMRIAEMFANANLRSIVINMEHVAFDRGLAQRLADSLGGVCYNLPELRADTLLTTVKREIDRG' A
#
# COMPACT_ATOMS: atom_id res chain seq x y z
N ALA A 1 4.22 2.21 -16.92
CA ALA A 1 3.11 3.15 -16.69
C ALA A 1 3.53 4.12 -15.59
N GLY A 2 3.14 5.40 -15.67
CA GLY A 2 3.40 6.39 -14.62
C GLY A 2 2.19 6.53 -13.69
N ASN A 3 2.42 7.01 -12.47
CA ASN A 3 1.35 7.30 -11.52
C ASN A 3 0.41 8.37 -12.09
N VAL A 4 -0.90 8.15 -12.01
CA VAL A 4 -1.92 9.04 -12.56
C VAL A 4 -2.51 9.88 -11.42
N SER A 5 -2.51 11.19 -11.57
CA SER A 5 -3.19 12.09 -10.64
C SER A 5 -4.69 12.12 -10.90
N MET A 6 -5.50 12.17 -9.85
CA MET A 6 -6.94 12.41 -9.95
C MET A 6 -7.29 13.91 -9.97
N THR A 7 -6.35 14.76 -9.54
CA THR A 7 -6.48 16.23 -9.52
C THR A 7 -5.30 16.90 -10.24
N GLY A 8 -5.05 18.19 -9.97
CA GLY A 8 -3.85 18.90 -10.44
C GLY A 8 -2.60 18.70 -9.57
N MET A 9 -2.68 17.90 -8.51
CA MET A 9 -1.58 17.66 -7.56
C MET A 9 -0.65 16.53 -8.06
N PRO A 10 0.62 16.46 -7.62
CA PRO A 10 1.42 15.27 -7.85
C PRO A 10 0.77 14.01 -7.25
N ALA A 11 0.66 12.93 -8.03
CA ALA A 11 -0.03 11.70 -7.62
C ALA A 11 0.51 11.10 -6.30
N GLN A 12 1.81 11.24 -6.03
CA GLN A 12 2.40 10.82 -4.77
C GLN A 12 1.88 11.64 -3.59
N GLU A 13 1.85 12.97 -3.70
CA GLU A 13 1.33 13.84 -2.64
C GLU A 13 -0.15 13.58 -2.38
N GLU A 14 -0.94 13.38 -3.44
CA GLU A 14 -2.35 13.03 -3.34
C GLU A 14 -2.55 11.70 -2.60
N SER A 15 -1.75 10.66 -2.92
CA SER A 15 -1.81 9.37 -2.23
C SER A 15 -1.52 9.48 -0.73
N MET A 16 -0.58 10.35 -0.33
CA MET A 16 -0.23 10.56 1.08
C MET A 16 -1.36 11.25 1.84
N ARG A 17 -2.02 12.24 1.24
CA ARG A 17 -3.19 12.91 1.85
C ARG A 17 -4.35 11.95 2.06
N ILE A 18 -4.63 11.08 1.07
CA ILE A 18 -5.67 10.06 1.19
C ILE A 18 -5.32 9.07 2.30
N ALA A 19 -4.06 8.66 2.40
CA ALA A 19 -3.59 7.78 3.47
C ALA A 19 -3.82 8.38 4.87
N GLU A 20 -3.48 9.65 5.07
CA GLU A 20 -3.75 10.36 6.33
C GLU A 20 -5.25 10.42 6.65
N MET A 21 -6.11 10.64 5.65
CA MET A 21 -7.56 10.61 5.83
C MET A 21 -8.07 9.24 6.29
N PHE A 22 -7.51 8.16 5.73
CA PHE A 22 -7.89 6.79 6.11
C PHE A 22 -7.42 6.45 7.53
N ALA A 23 -6.20 6.85 7.88
CA ALA A 23 -5.67 6.69 9.23
C ALA A 23 -6.53 7.46 10.26
N ASN A 24 -6.88 8.72 9.97
CA ASN A 24 -7.74 9.54 10.83
C ASN A 24 -9.17 8.97 10.98
N ALA A 25 -9.66 8.26 9.96
CA ALA A 25 -10.94 7.55 10.00
C ALA A 25 -10.85 6.19 10.72
N ASN A 26 -9.69 5.83 11.28
CA ASN A 26 -9.40 4.53 11.91
C ASN A 26 -9.70 3.33 10.99
N LEU A 27 -9.43 3.48 9.68
CA LEU A 27 -9.59 2.39 8.72
C LEU A 27 -8.38 1.46 8.78
N ARG A 28 -8.62 0.20 9.14
CA ARG A 28 -7.58 -0.84 9.11
C ARG A 28 -7.07 -1.00 7.68
N SER A 29 -5.77 -0.83 7.51
CA SER A 29 -5.12 -0.78 6.21
C SER A 29 -3.91 -1.70 6.15
N ILE A 30 -3.69 -2.28 4.98
CA ILE A 30 -2.45 -3.01 4.63
C ILE A 30 -1.97 -2.49 3.28
N VAL A 31 -0.65 -2.44 3.09
CA VAL A 31 -0.03 -2.11 1.82
C VAL A 31 0.69 -3.33 1.30
N ILE A 32 0.51 -3.62 0.02
CA ILE A 32 1.14 -4.75 -0.64
C ILE A 32 2.08 -4.19 -1.69
N ASN A 33 3.37 -4.29 -1.42
CA ASN A 33 4.40 -3.95 -2.38
C ASN A 33 4.62 -5.14 -3.32
N MET A 34 4.40 -4.91 -4.61
CA MET A 34 4.67 -5.87 -5.68
C MET A 34 5.88 -5.47 -6.52
N GLU A 35 6.60 -4.40 -6.14
CA GLU A 35 7.84 -4.02 -6.82
C GLU A 35 8.93 -5.03 -6.46
N HIS A 36 9.70 -5.43 -7.47
CA HIS A 36 10.90 -6.21 -7.24
C HIS A 36 11.89 -5.40 -6.38
N VAL A 37 12.58 -6.05 -5.42
CA VAL A 37 13.48 -5.39 -4.46
C VAL A 37 14.49 -4.44 -5.12
N ALA A 38 14.99 -4.80 -6.31
CA ALA A 38 15.93 -3.96 -7.07
C ALA A 38 15.35 -2.61 -7.52
N PHE A 39 14.03 -2.46 -7.56
CA PHE A 39 13.32 -1.24 -7.95
C PHE A 39 12.62 -0.56 -6.77
N ASP A 40 12.64 -1.16 -5.58
CA ASP A 40 11.98 -0.63 -4.40
C ASP A 40 12.63 0.67 -3.95
N ARG A 41 11.85 1.76 -3.99
CA ARG A 41 12.26 3.10 -3.53
C ARG A 41 11.73 3.42 -2.13
N GLY A 42 11.16 2.45 -1.43
CA GLY A 42 10.53 2.62 -0.12
C GLY A 42 9.17 3.32 -0.17
N LEU A 43 8.59 3.50 -1.35
CA LEU A 43 7.31 4.21 -1.51
C LEU A 43 6.16 3.46 -0.84
N ALA A 44 6.11 2.13 -1.00
CA ALA A 44 5.11 1.30 -0.36
C ALA A 44 5.20 1.35 1.17
N GLN A 45 6.41 1.32 1.73
CA GLN A 45 6.62 1.43 3.17
C GLN A 45 6.12 2.79 3.70
N ARG A 46 6.49 3.90 3.03
CA ARG A 46 6.03 5.24 3.42
C ARG A 46 4.50 5.37 3.36
N LEU A 47 3.87 4.73 2.38
CA LEU A 47 2.42 4.70 2.29
C LEU A 47 1.80 3.93 3.46
N ALA A 48 2.37 2.78 3.82
CA ALA A 48 1.91 1.98 4.96
C ALA A 48 2.03 2.74 6.28
N ASP A 49 3.14 3.44 6.47
CA ASP A 49 3.39 4.26 7.66
C ASP A 49 2.33 5.36 7.79
N SER A 50 1.99 6.04 6.68
CA SER A 50 0.94 7.07 6.66
C SER A 50 -0.46 6.50 6.90
N LEU A 51 -0.72 5.30 6.40
CA LEU A 51 -1.97 4.57 6.67
C LEU A 51 -2.06 4.01 8.10
N GLY A 52 -0.99 4.05 8.89
CA GLY A 52 -0.91 3.37 10.18
C GLY A 52 -1.00 1.83 10.06
N GLY A 53 -0.62 1.30 8.90
CA GLY A 53 -0.81 -0.10 8.52
C GLY A 53 0.50 -0.89 8.38
N VAL A 54 0.38 -2.14 7.95
CA VAL A 54 1.52 -3.03 7.69
C VAL A 54 1.86 -3.03 6.20
N CYS A 55 3.15 -2.98 5.86
CA CYS A 55 3.64 -3.19 4.50
C CYS A 55 4.12 -4.64 4.32
N TYR A 56 3.58 -5.33 3.31
CA TYR A 56 4.02 -6.66 2.90
C TYR A 56 4.73 -6.57 1.55
N ASN A 57 5.95 -7.08 1.47
CA ASN A 57 6.65 -7.28 0.21
C ASN A 57 6.33 -8.66 -0.33
N LEU A 58 5.72 -8.73 -1.52
CA LEU A 58 5.54 -10.00 -2.20
C LEU A 58 6.77 -10.28 -3.07
N PRO A 59 7.51 -11.39 -2.84
CA PRO A 59 8.50 -11.85 -3.81
C PRO A 59 7.80 -12.20 -5.14
N GLU A 60 8.54 -12.15 -6.24
CA GLU A 60 8.03 -12.31 -7.62
C GLU A 60 6.88 -13.32 -7.74
N LEU A 61 5.67 -12.75 -7.90
CA LEU A 61 4.41 -13.33 -8.37
C LEU A 61 4.17 -14.82 -8.06
N ARG A 62 3.64 -15.08 -6.85
CA ARG A 62 2.61 -16.13 -6.69
C ARG A 62 1.30 -15.48 -6.28
N ALA A 63 0.32 -15.46 -7.18
CA ALA A 63 -1.02 -14.94 -6.93
C ALA A 63 -1.67 -15.60 -5.70
N ASP A 64 -1.36 -16.87 -5.43
CA ASP A 64 -1.79 -17.60 -4.23
C ASP A 64 -1.27 -16.98 -2.93
N THR A 65 -0.06 -16.42 -2.94
CA THR A 65 0.53 -15.76 -1.77
C THR A 65 -0.16 -14.43 -1.48
N LEU A 66 -0.53 -13.69 -2.53
CA LEU A 66 -1.30 -12.46 -2.41
C LEU A 66 -2.67 -12.75 -1.79
N LEU A 67 -3.41 -13.68 -2.41
CA LEU A 67 -4.75 -14.06 -1.97
C LEU A 67 -4.76 -14.57 -0.53
N THR A 68 -3.78 -15.41 -0.17
CA THR A 68 -3.66 -15.95 1.18
C THR A 68 -3.35 -14.87 2.22
N THR A 69 -2.47 -13.93 1.89
CA THR A 69 -2.11 -12.81 2.78
C THR A 69 -3.30 -11.91 3.03
N VAL A 70 -4.03 -11.52 1.97
CA VAL A 70 -5.22 -10.67 2.08
C VAL A 70 -6.31 -11.36 2.90
N LYS A 71 -6.62 -12.64 2.62
CA LYS A 71 -7.62 -13.40 3.40
C LYS A 71 -7.28 -13.46 4.88
N ARG A 72 -6.02 -13.73 5.22
CA ARG A 72 -5.55 -13.78 6.61
C ARG A 72 -5.76 -12.44 7.33
N GLU A 73 -5.55 -11.31 6.66
CA GLU A 73 -5.73 -9.99 7.27
C GLU A 73 -7.21 -9.64 7.48
N ILE A 74 -8.09 -10.09 6.58
CA ILE A 74 -9.54 -9.96 6.74
C ILE A 74 -10.04 -10.83 7.90
N ASP A 75 -9.60 -12.08 7.99
CA ASP A 75 -10.04 -13.03 9.03
C ASP A 75 -9.50 -12.69 10.44
N ARG A 76 -8.45 -11.88 10.53
CA ARG A 76 -7.84 -11.41 11.80
C ARG A 76 -8.44 -10.09 12.30
N GLY A 77 -9.46 -9.54 11.64
CA GLY A 77 -10.20 -8.33 12.06
C GLY A 77 -11.49 -8.68 12.75
#